data_AF-H0VX02-F1
#
_entry.id   AF-H0VX02-F1
#
_cell.length_a   1.000
_cell.length_b   1.000
_cell.length_c   1.000
_cell.angle_alpha   90.00
_cell.angle_beta   90.00
_cell.angle_gamma   90.00
#
_symmetry.space_group_name_H-M   'P 1'
#
loop_
_entity.id
_entity.type
_entity.pdbx_description
1 polymer ?
#
loop_
_entity_poly.entity_id
_entity_poly.type
_entity_poly.pdbx_seq_one_letter_code
_entity_poly.pdbx_strand_id
1 'polypeptide(L)'
;RRRGTGAGDRGMAEMSFEELLKLQNQVGTNTHKELVAKNKKPASRASARNACVADKHRPLEMSAKVRVPFLRQVVPISKKVARDPRFDDLSGEYNPEVFDKTYQFLNDIRAREKQLVKKQLKKHQSEEEREKLQQLLQRLEQQEAAQQERKRQQDLRLALKQEQRARAQQGHRPYFFKKSEQRQLALAEKFKELKRSKKLESFLSRKRRRNAGKDRRHLPLSKE
;
A
#
# COMPACT_ATOMS: atom_id res chain seq x y z
N ARG A 1 -30.53 37.41 -18.10
CA ARG A 1 -30.75 36.67 -19.37
C ARG A 1 -29.63 37.00 -20.36
N ARG A 2 -28.65 36.12 -20.57
CA ARG A 2 -28.02 35.89 -21.88
C ARG A 2 -27.60 34.42 -21.92
N ARG A 3 -28.35 33.61 -22.67
CA ARG A 3 -28.05 32.20 -22.91
C ARG A 3 -26.94 32.15 -23.97
N GLY A 4 -25.79 31.58 -23.65
CA GLY A 4 -24.77 31.23 -24.64
C GLY A 4 -25.28 30.05 -25.46
N THR A 5 -25.41 30.23 -26.76
CA THR A 5 -25.82 29.19 -27.71
C THR A 5 -24.67 28.22 -27.92
N GLY A 6 -24.85 26.97 -27.48
CA GLY A 6 -23.94 25.87 -27.80
C GLY A 6 -24.11 25.46 -29.25
N ALA A 7 -23.10 25.73 -30.07
CA ALA A 7 -22.94 25.20 -31.42
C ALA A 7 -21.62 24.42 -31.48
N GLY A 8 -21.54 23.33 -30.74
CA GLY A 8 -20.38 22.42 -30.74
C GLY A 8 -20.80 21.07 -31.26
N ASP A 9 -20.66 20.85 -32.57
CA ASP A 9 -20.22 19.54 -33.12
C ASP A 9 -20.25 19.48 -34.66
N ARG A 10 -21.05 20.31 -35.35
CA ARG A 10 -21.06 20.35 -36.83
C ARG A 10 -20.14 21.40 -37.47
N GLY A 11 -19.73 22.42 -36.73
CA GLY A 11 -19.02 23.58 -37.31
C GLY A 11 -17.60 23.30 -37.78
N MET A 12 -16.84 22.43 -37.09
CA MET A 12 -15.40 22.28 -37.38
C MET A 12 -15.09 21.45 -38.64
N ALA A 13 -16.03 20.60 -39.07
CA ALA A 13 -15.86 19.76 -40.27
C ALA A 13 -16.30 20.46 -41.56
N GLU A 14 -17.16 21.49 -41.45
CA GLU A 14 -17.70 22.27 -42.57
C GLU A 14 -16.93 23.58 -42.79
N MET A 15 -16.08 24.00 -41.84
CA MET A 15 -15.23 25.19 -41.96
C MET A 15 -14.17 25.02 -43.05
N SER A 16 -13.94 26.09 -43.81
CA SER A 16 -12.88 26.14 -44.81
C SER A 16 -11.50 26.04 -44.15
N PHE A 17 -10.50 25.56 -44.90
CA PHE A 17 -9.13 25.41 -44.39
C PHE A 17 -8.55 26.72 -43.83
N GLU A 18 -8.90 27.84 -44.44
CA GLU A 18 -8.46 29.16 -43.99
C GLU A 18 -9.07 29.54 -42.62
N GLU A 19 -10.34 29.22 -42.40
CA GLU A 19 -11.03 29.44 -41.12
C GLU A 19 -10.45 28.55 -40.02
N LEU A 20 -10.12 27.29 -40.34
CA LEU A 20 -9.45 26.37 -39.41
C LEU A 20 -8.07 26.90 -38.99
N LEU A 21 -7.30 27.46 -39.92
CA LEU A 21 -5.99 28.03 -39.64
C LEU A 21 -6.09 29.29 -38.78
N LYS A 22 -7.06 30.17 -39.07
CA LYS A 22 -7.36 31.35 -38.25
C LYS A 22 -7.76 30.96 -36.84
N LEU A 23 -8.60 29.93 -36.69
CA LEU A 23 -9.00 29.41 -35.40
C LEU A 23 -7.81 28.84 -34.62
N GLN A 24 -6.95 28.04 -35.27
CA GLN A 24 -5.72 27.51 -34.67
C GLN A 24 -4.79 28.62 -34.16
N ASN A 25 -4.68 29.73 -34.89
CA ASN A 25 -3.88 30.87 -34.49
C ASN A 25 -4.51 31.64 -33.31
N GLN A 26 -5.83 31.64 -33.18
CA GLN A 26 -6.54 32.29 -32.06
C GLN A 26 -6.54 31.47 -30.78
N VAL A 27 -6.86 30.17 -30.85
CA VAL A 27 -6.96 29.31 -29.66
C VAL A 27 -5.62 28.71 -29.22
N GLY A 28 -4.64 28.68 -30.13
CA GLY A 28 -3.34 28.06 -29.93
C GLY A 28 -3.28 26.60 -30.43
N THR A 29 -2.08 26.16 -30.80
CA THR A 29 -1.89 24.86 -31.49
C THR A 29 -2.15 23.64 -30.59
N ASN A 30 -1.92 23.75 -29.28
CA ASN A 30 -2.09 22.65 -28.33
C ASN A 30 -3.57 22.42 -27.99
N THR A 31 -4.32 23.48 -27.73
CA THR A 31 -5.77 23.42 -27.44
C THR A 31 -6.56 22.94 -28.66
N HIS A 32 -6.19 23.42 -29.87
CA HIS A 32 -6.78 22.94 -31.12
C HIS A 32 -6.55 21.44 -31.32
N LYS A 33 -5.33 20.94 -31.07
CA LYS A 33 -5.02 19.50 -31.16
C LYS A 33 -5.83 18.66 -30.17
N GLU A 34 -6.02 19.14 -28.94
CA GLU A 34 -6.83 18.43 -27.94
C GLU A 34 -8.30 18.36 -28.34
N LEU A 35 -8.86 19.45 -28.90
CA LEU A 35 -10.24 19.48 -29.38
C LEU A 35 -10.47 18.52 -30.56
N VAL A 36 -9.51 18.44 -31.50
CA VAL A 36 -9.56 17.50 -32.63
C VAL A 36 -9.35 16.05 -32.17
N ALA A 37 -8.45 15.81 -31.22
CA ALA A 37 -8.13 14.47 -30.71
C ALA A 37 -9.30 13.84 -29.94
N LYS A 38 -10.08 14.63 -29.19
CA LYS A 38 -11.27 14.14 -28.47
C LYS A 38 -12.35 13.53 -29.38
N ASN A 39 -12.34 13.91 -30.67
CA ASN A 39 -13.33 13.45 -31.65
C ASN A 39 -12.85 12.25 -32.50
N LYS A 40 -11.59 11.81 -32.35
CA LYS A 40 -11.13 10.56 -32.96
C LYS A 40 -11.57 9.36 -32.13
N LYS A 41 -12.67 8.72 -32.52
CA LYS A 41 -12.95 7.35 -32.07
C LYS A 41 -11.81 6.44 -32.54
N PRO A 42 -11.26 5.56 -31.70
CA PRO A 42 -10.26 4.61 -32.14
C PRO A 42 -10.92 3.72 -33.21
N ALA A 43 -10.40 3.76 -34.43
CA ALA A 43 -10.80 2.82 -35.45
C ALA A 43 -10.39 1.43 -34.98
N SER A 44 -11.30 0.70 -34.33
CA SER A 44 -11.15 -0.74 -34.17
C SER A 44 -11.03 -1.28 -35.59
N ARG A 45 -9.87 -1.82 -35.96
CA ARG A 45 -9.76 -2.64 -37.17
C ARG A 45 -10.90 -3.66 -37.08
N ALA A 46 -11.92 -3.49 -37.92
CA ALA A 46 -12.92 -4.52 -38.08
C ALA A 46 -12.14 -5.77 -38.48
N SER A 47 -12.06 -6.75 -37.57
CA SER A 47 -11.60 -8.07 -37.98
C SER A 47 -12.62 -8.49 -39.03
N ALA A 48 -12.23 -8.53 -40.30
CA ALA A 48 -13.02 -9.23 -41.29
C ALA A 48 -13.29 -10.61 -40.68
N ARG A 49 -14.55 -10.86 -40.33
CA ARG A 49 -14.95 -12.19 -39.88
C ARG A 49 -14.72 -13.07 -41.10
N ASN A 50 -13.62 -13.82 -41.10
CA ASN A 50 -13.44 -14.88 -42.08
C ASN A 50 -14.71 -15.73 -41.99
N ALA A 51 -15.40 -15.88 -43.11
CA ALA A 51 -16.61 -16.69 -43.17
C ALA A 51 -16.34 -18.02 -42.48
N CYS A 52 -17.19 -18.38 -41.51
CA CYS A 52 -17.02 -19.59 -40.73
C CYS A 52 -16.90 -20.79 -41.67
N VAL A 53 -15.84 -21.56 -41.50
CA VAL A 53 -15.64 -22.83 -42.18
C VAL A 53 -16.77 -23.76 -41.72
N ALA A 54 -17.68 -24.15 -42.61
CA ALA A 54 -18.77 -25.08 -42.28
C ALA A 54 -18.24 -26.49 -41.95
N ASP A 55 -17.08 -26.88 -42.49
CA ASP A 55 -16.44 -28.18 -42.28
C ASP A 55 -14.93 -28.06 -42.09
N LYS A 56 -14.41 -28.57 -40.97
CA LYS A 56 -13.00 -28.45 -40.55
C LYS A 56 -12.02 -29.22 -41.44
N HIS A 57 -12.52 -30.13 -42.28
CA HIS A 57 -11.70 -30.98 -43.14
C HIS A 57 -11.73 -30.59 -44.63
N ARG A 58 -12.44 -29.51 -45.00
CA ARG A 58 -12.48 -29.01 -46.38
C ARG A 58 -11.42 -27.92 -46.62
N PRO A 59 -10.72 -27.91 -47.77
CA PRO A 59 -9.85 -26.79 -48.13
C PRO A 59 -10.63 -25.47 -48.24
N LEU A 60 -9.99 -24.37 -47.83
CA LEU A 60 -10.53 -23.03 -47.95
C LEU A 60 -10.02 -22.36 -49.23
N GLU A 61 -10.97 -21.87 -50.03
CA GLU A 61 -10.67 -21.07 -51.22
C GLU A 61 -10.30 -19.64 -50.79
N MET A 62 -9.13 -19.17 -51.23
CA MET A 62 -8.62 -17.81 -50.97
C MET A 62 -8.30 -17.13 -52.30
N SER A 63 -8.56 -15.82 -52.42
CA SER A 63 -8.28 -15.08 -53.65
C SER A 63 -6.77 -14.90 -53.88
N ALA A 64 -6.30 -15.25 -55.08
CA ALA A 64 -4.91 -15.05 -55.50
C ALA A 64 -4.45 -13.58 -55.50
N LYS A 65 -5.39 -12.63 -55.42
CA LYS A 65 -5.10 -11.19 -55.33
C LYS A 65 -4.66 -10.75 -53.92
N VAL A 66 -4.88 -11.59 -52.90
CA VAL A 66 -4.53 -11.28 -51.51
C VAL A 66 -3.05 -11.59 -51.29
N ARG A 67 -2.24 -10.53 -51.10
CA ARG A 67 -0.81 -10.67 -50.79
C ARG A 67 -0.62 -11.26 -49.40
N VAL A 68 0.32 -12.19 -49.26
CA VAL A 68 0.71 -12.75 -47.96
C VAL A 68 1.34 -11.64 -47.10
N PRO A 69 0.90 -11.43 -45.85
CA PRO A 69 1.53 -10.43 -44.99
C PRO A 69 2.96 -10.87 -44.65
N PHE A 70 3.90 -9.92 -44.71
CA PHE A 70 5.31 -10.17 -44.38
C PHE A 70 5.52 -10.59 -42.92
N LEU A 71 4.72 -10.01 -42.01
CA LEU A 71 4.75 -10.33 -40.58
C LEU A 71 3.64 -11.32 -40.23
N ARG A 72 4.00 -12.43 -39.58
CA ARG A 72 3.04 -13.37 -39.02
C ARG A 72 2.30 -12.73 -37.85
N GLN A 73 0.98 -12.92 -37.77
CA GLN A 73 0.21 -12.55 -36.60
C GLN A 73 0.54 -13.53 -35.45
N VAL A 74 1.33 -13.08 -34.48
CA VAL A 74 1.58 -13.85 -33.26
C VAL A 74 0.33 -13.77 -32.39
N VAL A 75 -0.43 -14.85 -32.31
CA VAL A 75 -1.54 -14.96 -31.34
C VAL A 75 -0.91 -15.13 -29.96
N PRO A 76 -1.16 -14.22 -29.00
CA PRO A 76 -0.65 -14.40 -27.65
C PRO A 76 -1.30 -15.65 -27.05
N ILE A 77 -0.51 -16.69 -26.82
CA ILE A 77 -0.94 -17.90 -26.15
C ILE A 77 -0.83 -17.64 -24.65
N SER A 78 -1.91 -17.87 -23.89
CA SER A 78 -1.85 -17.88 -22.43
C SER A 78 -1.03 -19.08 -21.96
N LYS A 79 0.26 -18.85 -21.69
CA LYS A 79 1.13 -19.86 -21.12
C LYS A 79 0.79 -20.03 -19.64
N LYS A 80 0.52 -21.26 -19.20
CA LYS A 80 0.37 -21.57 -17.77
C LYS A 80 1.76 -21.46 -17.13
N VAL A 81 1.97 -20.38 -16.38
CA VAL A 81 3.19 -20.19 -15.58
C VAL A 81 2.95 -20.86 -14.22
N ALA A 82 3.84 -21.76 -13.82
CA ALA A 82 3.82 -22.29 -12.46
C ALA A 82 4.09 -21.14 -11.48
N ARG A 83 3.18 -20.93 -10.53
CA ARG A 83 3.29 -19.85 -9.55
C ARG A 83 3.59 -20.42 -8.18
N ASP A 84 4.53 -19.79 -7.46
CA ASP A 84 4.76 -20.08 -6.04
C ASP A 84 3.91 -19.11 -5.22
N PRO A 85 2.88 -19.56 -4.50
CA PRO A 85 2.00 -18.67 -3.74
C PRO A 85 2.73 -17.87 -2.65
N ARG A 86 3.97 -18.24 -2.27
CA ARG A 86 4.79 -17.47 -1.33
C ARG A 86 5.38 -16.21 -1.96
N PHE A 87 5.58 -16.23 -3.27
CA PHE A 87 6.28 -15.19 -4.03
C PHE A 87 5.45 -14.63 -5.19
N ASP A 88 4.20 -15.07 -5.35
CA ASP A 88 3.29 -14.59 -6.37
C ASP A 88 2.58 -13.32 -5.90
N ASP A 89 2.71 -12.24 -6.66
CA ASP A 89 2.12 -10.93 -6.39
C ASP A 89 0.59 -11.01 -6.23
N LEU A 90 -0.06 -12.01 -6.84
CA LEU A 90 -1.50 -12.25 -6.73
C LEU A 90 -1.92 -12.84 -5.37
N SER A 91 -0.98 -13.33 -4.55
CA SER A 91 -1.27 -13.98 -3.26
C SER A 91 -1.55 -12.97 -2.12
N GLY A 92 -1.45 -11.67 -2.41
CA GLY A 92 -1.84 -10.59 -1.50
C GLY A 92 -0.71 -10.08 -0.60
N GLU A 93 -1.05 -9.10 0.25
CA GLU A 93 -0.09 -8.42 1.14
C GLU A 93 -0.13 -8.97 2.58
N TYR A 94 0.97 -8.76 3.31
CA TYR A 94 1.07 -9.14 4.72
C TYR A 94 0.08 -8.36 5.60
N ASN A 95 -0.88 -9.09 6.16
CA ASN A 95 -1.84 -8.56 7.12
C ASN A 95 -1.47 -9.01 8.55
N PRO A 96 -0.99 -8.11 9.44
CA PRO A 96 -0.55 -8.49 10.78
C PRO A 96 -1.70 -9.09 11.61
N GLU A 97 -2.93 -8.62 11.43
CA GLU A 97 -4.08 -9.11 12.20
C GLU A 97 -4.44 -10.55 11.88
N VAL A 98 -4.33 -10.94 10.60
CA VAL A 98 -4.59 -12.31 10.16
C VAL A 98 -3.45 -13.19 10.63
N PHE A 99 -2.20 -12.75 10.41
CA PHE A 99 -1.00 -13.47 10.82
C PHE A 99 -1.00 -13.80 12.33
N ASP A 100 -1.30 -12.83 13.18
CA ASP A 100 -1.30 -13.02 14.63
C ASP A 100 -2.37 -14.03 15.09
N LYS A 101 -3.48 -14.15 14.35
CA LYS A 101 -4.54 -15.13 14.61
C LYS A 101 -4.18 -16.51 14.07
N THR A 102 -3.76 -16.60 12.81
CA THR A 102 -3.43 -17.88 12.16
C THR A 102 -2.24 -18.56 12.82
N TYR A 103 -1.28 -17.78 13.30
CA TYR A 103 -0.06 -18.28 13.93
C TYR A 103 -0.02 -18.02 15.44
N GLN A 104 -1.17 -17.98 16.10
CA GLN A 104 -1.26 -17.74 17.54
C GLN A 104 -0.45 -18.75 18.37
N PHE A 105 -0.39 -20.02 17.92
CA PHE A 105 0.35 -21.11 18.57
C PHE A 105 1.87 -20.85 18.67
N LEU A 106 2.42 -19.95 17.85
CA LEU A 106 3.83 -19.56 17.96
C LEU A 106 4.14 -18.92 19.31
N ASN A 107 3.16 -18.31 19.98
CA ASN A 107 3.36 -17.75 21.31
C ASN A 107 3.68 -18.85 22.34
N ASP A 108 3.02 -20.00 22.23
CA ASP A 108 3.25 -21.14 23.13
C ASP A 108 4.61 -21.78 22.88
N ILE A 109 5.02 -21.86 21.60
CA ILE A 109 6.37 -22.33 21.22
C ILE A 109 7.43 -21.40 21.80
N ARG A 110 7.32 -20.08 21.59
CA ARG A 110 8.26 -19.09 22.14
C ARG A 110 8.33 -19.13 23.66
N ALA A 111 7.18 -19.33 24.33
CA ALA A 111 7.14 -19.47 25.78
C ALA A 111 7.92 -20.71 26.24
N ARG A 112 7.76 -21.86 25.56
CA ARG A 112 8.53 -23.08 25.84
C ARG A 112 10.02 -22.89 25.59
N GLU A 113 10.41 -22.26 24.49
CA GLU A 113 11.80 -21.94 24.17
C GLU A 113 12.43 -21.07 25.26
N LYS A 114 11.73 -20.01 25.71
CA LYS A 114 12.20 -19.15 26.81
C LYS A 114 12.43 -19.95 28.10
N GLN A 115 11.54 -20.89 28.44
CA GLN A 115 11.73 -21.76 29.59
C GLN A 115 12.93 -22.71 29.42
N LEU A 116 13.16 -23.21 28.21
CA LEU A 116 14.31 -24.06 27.90
C LEU A 116 15.62 -23.29 28.06
N VAL A 117 15.71 -22.06 27.53
CA VAL A 117 16.89 -21.19 27.70
C VAL A 117 17.14 -20.89 29.19
N LYS A 118 16.10 -20.61 29.97
CA LYS A 118 16.22 -20.42 31.43
C LYS A 118 16.75 -21.67 32.14
N LYS A 119 16.30 -22.87 31.73
CA LYS A 119 16.80 -24.14 32.27
C LYS A 119 18.27 -24.37 31.90
N GLN A 120 18.67 -24.09 30.66
CA GLN A 120 20.06 -24.19 30.23
C GLN A 120 20.96 -23.22 31.01
N LEU A 121 20.54 -21.98 31.20
CA LEU A 121 21.31 -20.98 31.94
C LEU A 121 21.63 -21.42 33.38
N LYS A 122 20.71 -22.16 34.01
CA LYS A 122 20.92 -22.74 35.34
C LYS A 122 21.91 -23.91 35.36
N LYS A 123 22.01 -24.67 34.26
CA LYS A 123 22.84 -25.89 34.16
C LYS A 123 24.28 -25.61 33.76
N HIS A 124 24.50 -24.72 32.79
CA HIS A 124 25.83 -24.42 32.29
C HIS A 124 26.61 -23.58 33.30
N GLN A 125 27.89 -23.93 33.51
CA GLN A 125 28.82 -23.21 34.39
C GLN A 125 29.83 -22.37 33.60
N SER A 126 30.12 -22.71 32.34
CA SER A 126 31.00 -21.95 31.45
C SER A 126 30.51 -20.50 31.29
N GLU A 127 31.40 -19.53 31.49
CA GLU A 127 31.06 -18.11 31.46
C GLU A 127 30.64 -17.64 30.06
N GLU A 128 31.34 -18.09 29.01
CA GLU A 128 31.02 -17.71 27.63
C GLU A 128 29.65 -18.21 27.18
N GLU A 129 29.32 -19.46 27.52
CA GLU A 129 28.02 -20.06 27.18
C GLU A 129 26.90 -19.39 27.97
N ARG A 130 27.15 -19.06 29.24
CA ARG A 130 26.20 -18.31 30.07
C ARG A 130 25.92 -16.94 29.49
N GLU A 131 26.93 -16.20 29.06
CA GLU A 131 26.73 -14.89 28.45
C GLU A 131 25.88 -15.00 27.17
N LYS A 132 26.21 -15.94 26.28
CA LYS A 132 25.43 -16.21 25.05
C LYS A 132 23.96 -16.53 25.37
N LEU A 133 23.71 -17.36 26.38
CA LEU A 133 22.35 -17.72 26.82
C LEU A 133 21.61 -16.53 27.46
N GLN A 134 22.30 -15.68 28.23
CA GLN A 134 21.71 -14.45 28.79
C GLN A 134 21.31 -13.47 27.70
N GLN A 135 22.19 -13.25 26.71
CA GLN A 135 21.90 -12.38 25.57
C GLN A 135 20.71 -12.92 24.76
N LEU A 136 20.64 -14.25 24.56
CA LEU A 136 19.49 -14.89 23.90
C LEU A 136 18.20 -14.68 24.70
N LEU A 137 18.23 -14.91 26.01
CA LEU A 137 17.07 -14.71 26.89
C LEU A 137 16.59 -13.26 26.84
N GLN A 138 17.50 -12.30 26.93
CA GLN A 138 17.20 -10.88 26.85
C GLN A 138 16.55 -10.54 25.51
N ARG A 139 17.07 -11.09 24.40
CA ARG A 139 16.49 -10.89 23.06
C ARG A 139 15.06 -11.42 22.97
N LEU A 140 14.81 -12.63 23.48
CA LEU A 140 13.48 -13.23 23.50
C LEU A 140 12.50 -12.39 24.33
N GLU A 141 12.94 -11.90 25.50
CA GLU A 141 12.13 -11.02 26.36
C GLU A 141 11.81 -9.69 25.69
N GLN A 142 12.77 -9.09 25.00
CA GLN A 142 12.57 -7.84 24.26
C GLN A 142 11.61 -8.04 23.08
N GLN A 143 11.72 -9.15 22.35
CA GLN A 143 10.81 -9.48 21.25
C GLN A 143 9.37 -9.69 21.75
N GLU A 144 9.21 -10.43 22.85
CA GLU A 144 7.91 -10.63 23.50
C GLU A 144 7.29 -9.31 23.95
N ALA A 145 8.06 -8.47 24.65
CA ALA A 145 7.60 -7.15 25.09
C ALA A 145 7.23 -6.24 23.91
N ALA A 146 8.01 -6.26 22.82
CA ALA A 146 7.71 -5.50 21.62
C ALA A 146 6.42 -5.97 20.93
N GLN A 147 6.17 -7.29 20.90
CA GLN A 147 4.92 -7.84 20.38
C GLN A 147 3.71 -7.45 21.25
N GLN A 148 3.84 -7.54 22.57
CA GLN A 148 2.77 -7.13 23.50
C GLN A 148 2.44 -5.64 23.35
N GLU A 149 3.45 -4.77 23.22
CA GLU A 149 3.25 -3.34 22.97
C GLU A 149 2.52 -3.09 21.65
N ARG A 150 2.88 -3.80 20.57
CA ARG A 150 2.19 -3.70 19.27
C ARG A 150 0.72 -4.12 19.39
N LYS A 151 0.44 -5.23 20.07
CA LYS A 151 -0.93 -5.71 20.33
C LYS A 151 -1.74 -4.68 21.11
N ARG A 152 -1.21 -4.16 22.22
CA ARG A 152 -1.87 -3.09 23.00
C ARG A 152 -2.22 -1.86 22.16
N GLN A 153 -1.30 -1.42 21.30
CA GLN A 153 -1.55 -0.29 20.40
C GLN A 153 -2.63 -0.60 19.36
N GLN A 154 -2.67 -1.84 18.85
CA GLN A 154 -3.70 -2.29 17.94
C GLN A 154 -5.07 -2.36 18.64
N ASP A 155 -5.14 -2.95 19.82
CA ASP A 155 -6.37 -3.06 20.62
C ASP A 155 -6.95 -1.67 20.92
N LEU A 156 -6.10 -0.72 21.29
CA LEU A 156 -6.51 0.68 21.48
C LEU A 156 -7.09 1.29 20.20
N ARG A 157 -6.47 1.06 19.04
CA ARG A 157 -7.01 1.55 17.76
C ARG A 157 -8.34 0.89 17.42
N LEU A 158 -8.47 -0.40 17.66
CA LEU A 158 -9.71 -1.14 17.43
C LEU A 158 -10.82 -0.65 18.35
N ALA A 159 -10.55 -0.45 19.64
CA ALA A 159 -11.49 0.11 20.59
C ALA A 159 -11.99 1.50 20.14
N LEU A 160 -11.07 2.41 19.78
CA LEU A 160 -11.45 3.73 19.26
C LEU A 160 -12.31 3.65 17.99
N LYS A 161 -12.00 2.71 17.09
CA LYS A 161 -12.79 2.51 15.87
C LYS A 161 -14.19 1.96 16.19
N GLN A 162 -14.30 1.06 17.16
CA GLN A 162 -15.58 0.52 17.63
C GLN A 162 -16.43 1.61 18.30
N GLU A 163 -15.85 2.42 19.18
CA GLU A 163 -16.54 3.56 19.81
C GLU A 163 -17.08 4.55 18.79
N GLN A 164 -16.27 4.92 17.79
CA GLN A 164 -16.73 5.82 16.72
C GLN A 164 -17.83 5.20 15.87
N ARG A 165 -17.77 3.89 15.62
CA ARG A 165 -18.83 3.17 14.90
C ARG A 165 -20.14 3.18 15.70
N ALA A 166 -20.07 2.97 17.02
CA ALA A 166 -21.24 3.02 17.89
C ALA A 166 -21.87 4.42 17.91
N ARG A 167 -21.06 5.49 18.02
CA ARG A 167 -21.54 6.88 17.92
C ARG A 167 -22.20 7.18 16.57
N ALA A 168 -21.63 6.67 15.49
CA ALA A 168 -22.23 6.82 14.16
C ALA A 168 -23.57 6.08 14.04
N GLN A 169 -23.68 4.88 14.64
CA GLN A 169 -24.94 4.13 14.71
C GLN A 169 -26.02 4.87 15.52
N GLN A 170 -25.63 5.64 16.53
CA GLN A 170 -26.53 6.52 17.29
C GLN A 170 -26.96 7.78 16.52
N GLY A 171 -26.46 8.00 15.30
CA GLY A 171 -26.79 9.15 14.46
C GLY A 171 -25.84 10.35 14.61
N HIS A 172 -24.79 10.24 15.43
CA HIS A 172 -23.75 11.28 15.46
C HIS A 172 -22.92 11.25 14.18
N ARG A 173 -22.36 12.40 13.80
CA ARG A 173 -21.50 12.52 12.61
C ARG A 173 -20.25 11.63 12.76
N PRO A 174 -19.98 10.70 11.82
CA PRO A 174 -18.79 9.86 11.88
C PRO A 174 -17.52 10.70 11.92
N TYR A 175 -16.67 10.46 12.91
CA TYR A 175 -15.40 11.16 13.08
C TYR A 175 -14.23 10.18 13.01
N PHE A 176 -13.29 10.46 12.11
CA PHE A 176 -12.08 9.67 11.94
C PHE A 176 -10.90 10.43 12.55
N PHE A 177 -10.33 9.88 13.63
CA PHE A 177 -9.19 10.50 14.31
C PHE A 177 -8.01 10.68 13.37
N LYS A 178 -7.39 11.86 13.44
CA LYS A 178 -6.13 12.12 12.75
C LYS A 178 -5.01 11.25 13.33
N LYS A 179 -3.98 10.98 12.52
CA LYS A 179 -2.80 10.22 12.97
C LYS A 179 -2.11 10.89 14.18
N SER A 180 -2.13 12.22 14.27
CA SER A 180 -1.58 12.98 15.41
C SER A 180 -2.38 12.74 16.69
N GLU A 181 -3.70 12.79 16.63
CA GLU A 181 -4.61 12.56 17.75
C GLU A 181 -4.49 11.12 18.26
N GLN A 182 -4.43 10.13 17.36
CA GLN A 182 -4.18 8.73 17.71
C GLN A 182 -2.86 8.56 18.47
N ARG A 183 -1.80 9.27 18.07
CA ARG A 183 -0.51 9.26 18.77
C ARG A 183 -0.60 9.91 20.14
N GLN A 184 -1.35 11.01 20.29
CA GLN A 184 -1.56 11.66 21.58
C GLN A 184 -2.32 10.76 22.55
N LEU A 185 -3.36 10.06 22.08
CA LEU A 185 -4.11 9.08 22.88
C LEU A 185 -3.22 7.91 23.33
N ALA A 186 -2.44 7.34 22.40
CA ALA A 186 -1.49 6.29 22.75
C ALA A 186 -0.41 6.76 23.75
N LEU A 187 0.07 8.00 23.62
CA LEU A 187 1.00 8.61 24.58
C LEU A 187 0.36 8.83 25.94
N ALA A 188 -0.91 9.25 25.99
CA ALA A 188 -1.65 9.45 27.23
C ALA A 188 -1.83 8.12 27.98
N GLU A 189 -2.20 7.04 27.29
CA GLU A 189 -2.29 5.70 27.88
C GLU A 189 -0.94 5.21 28.40
N LYS A 190 0.13 5.39 27.62
CA LYS A 190 1.50 5.06 28.05
C LYS A 190 1.91 5.85 29.30
N PHE A 191 1.53 7.12 29.40
CA PHE A 191 1.81 7.95 30.56
C PHE A 191 1.06 7.45 31.81
N LYS A 192 -0.21 7.04 31.65
CA LYS A 192 -1.00 6.41 32.72
C LYS A 192 -0.34 5.11 33.20
N GLU A 193 0.11 4.26 32.28
CA GLU A 193 0.82 3.01 32.61
C GLU A 193 2.12 3.30 33.38
N LEU A 194 2.95 4.23 32.91
CA LEU A 194 4.21 4.60 33.58
C LEU A 194 3.98 5.24 34.96
N LYS A 195 2.90 5.99 35.12
CA LYS A 195 2.48 6.56 36.41
C LYS A 195 2.09 5.45 37.37
N ARG A 196 1.30 4.47 36.93
CA ARG A 196 0.94 3.27 37.71
C ARG A 196 2.19 2.47 38.10
N SER A 197 3.14 2.32 37.19
CA SER A 197 4.38 1.57 37.43
C SER A 197 5.45 2.36 38.19
N LYS A 198 5.18 3.60 38.63
CA LYS A 198 6.14 4.53 39.27
C LYS A 198 7.45 4.77 38.47
N LYS A 199 7.45 4.52 37.16
CA LYS A 199 8.63 4.68 36.27
C LYS A 199 8.59 5.99 35.47
N LEU A 200 7.60 6.84 35.74
CA LEU A 200 7.34 8.05 34.99
C LEU A 200 8.49 9.05 35.04
N GLU A 201 9.01 9.37 36.24
CA GLU A 201 10.12 10.32 36.40
C GLU A 201 11.38 9.88 35.65
N SER A 202 11.73 8.59 35.74
CA SER A 202 12.86 8.02 35.00
C SER A 202 12.66 8.15 33.49
N PHE A 203 11.45 7.89 33.00
CA PHE A 203 11.11 8.06 31.59
C PHE A 203 11.24 9.51 31.14
N LEU A 204 10.69 10.45 31.91
CA LEU A 204 10.77 11.89 31.62
C LEU A 204 12.21 12.40 31.65
N SER A 205 13.00 12.00 32.65
CA SER A 205 14.43 12.34 32.74
C SER A 205 15.21 11.84 31.51
N ARG A 206 15.02 10.58 31.10
CA ARG A 206 15.62 10.02 29.88
C ARG A 206 15.17 10.78 28.63
N LYS A 207 13.89 11.18 28.56
CA LYS A 207 13.35 11.95 27.44
C LYS A 207 13.94 13.36 27.37
N ARG A 208 14.02 14.06 28.52
CA ARG A 208 14.68 15.37 28.66
C ARG A 208 16.14 15.30 28.19
N ARG A 209 16.91 14.31 28.66
CA ARG A 209 18.31 14.11 28.23
C ARG A 209 18.45 13.88 26.72
N ARG A 210 17.56 13.07 26.11
CA ARG A 210 17.58 12.85 24.65
C ARG A 210 17.21 14.09 23.85
N ASN A 211 16.24 14.87 24.33
CA ASN A 211 15.84 16.12 23.69
C ASN A 211 16.98 17.16 23.79
N ALA A 212 17.55 17.36 24.97
CA ALA A 212 18.70 18.25 25.17
C ALA A 212 19.88 17.89 24.26
N GLY A 213 20.17 16.59 24.07
CA GLY A 213 21.19 16.14 23.14
C GLY A 213 20.89 16.42 21.66
N LYS A 214 19.62 16.54 21.27
CA LYS A 214 19.20 16.98 19.93
C LYS A 214 19.29 18.48 19.79
N ASP A 215 18.78 19.21 20.78
CA ASP A 215 18.77 20.68 20.80
C ASP A 215 20.21 21.22 20.78
N ARG A 216 21.14 20.56 21.48
CA ARG A 216 22.58 20.87 21.43
C ARG A 216 23.19 20.79 20.03
N ARG A 217 22.65 19.98 19.11
CA ARG A 217 23.13 19.93 17.71
C ARG A 217 22.78 21.18 16.91
N HIS A 218 21.75 21.90 17.34
CA HIS A 218 21.27 23.12 16.70
C HIS A 218 21.81 24.39 17.36
N LEU A 219 22.49 24.26 18.51
CA LEU A 219 23.20 25.36 19.13
C LEU A 219 24.57 25.55 18.44
N PRO A 220 25.02 26.81 18.26
CA PRO A 220 26.36 27.06 17.76
C PRO A 220 27.38 26.42 18.70
N LEU A 221 28.34 25.68 18.14
CA LEU A 221 29.51 25.23 18.89
C LEU A 221 30.28 26.49 19.30
N SER A 222 30.37 26.77 20.59
CA SER A 222 31.27 27.79 21.11
C SER A 222 32.68 27.46 20.64
N LYS A 223 33.22 28.27 19.71
CA LYS A 223 34.64 28.26 19.35
C LYS A 223 35.38 28.96 20.48
N GLU A 224 36.02 28.16 21.32
CA GLU A 224 37.16 28.56 22.15
C GLU A 224 38.33 27.68 21.71
#